data_AF-A0A367AIN1-F1
#
_entry.id   AF-A0A367AIN1-F1
#
_cell.length_a   1.000
_cell.length_b   1.000
_cell.length_c   1.000
_cell.angle_alpha   90.00
_cell.angle_beta   90.00
_cell.angle_gamma   90.00
#
_symmetry.space_group_name_H-M   'P 1'
#
loop_
_entity.id
_entity.type
_entity.pdbx_description
1 polymer ?
#
loop_
_entity_poly.entity_id
_entity_poly.type
_entity_poly.pdbx_seq_one_letter_code
_entity_poly.pdbx_strand_id
1 'polypeptide(L)'
;MSRVRAVARATVVDLLRRRTVVVLMVLVPLAFYAARHDLEGQSIRFLAMGLAWSLSTLAAFAGLAGQEIDPRLRLSGFGAGELLAGRVLGLSSFALPLAGLYAAVVLVDRRPERWAGILLALGLTVAVALPVGLVVAALLRRPLESAMLLLVVAGLQMLLDPAGDAPRALPFWSVREVLTWTVDGTDGGYVRRALLHAAVAVVVLGGTTVLARARSLRRRPHLRHSVV
;
A
#
# COMPACT_ATOMS: atom_id res chain seq x y z
N MET A 1 15.71 -20.08 12.28
CA MET A 1 14.75 -19.02 11.88
C MET A 1 14.89 -18.81 10.37
N SER A 2 13.83 -18.90 9.56
CA SER A 2 13.98 -18.74 8.10
C SER A 2 14.42 -17.31 7.75
N ARG A 3 15.24 -17.15 6.69
CA ARG A 3 15.78 -15.85 6.26
C ARG A 3 14.67 -14.83 5.98
N VAL A 4 13.58 -15.29 5.36
CA VAL A 4 12.36 -14.51 5.12
C VAL A 4 11.78 -13.96 6.44
N ARG A 5 11.66 -14.79 7.49
CA ARG A 5 11.16 -14.35 8.80
C ARG A 5 12.11 -13.35 9.47
N ALA A 6 13.42 -13.50 9.31
CA ALA A 6 14.39 -12.55 9.85
C ALA A 6 14.23 -11.16 9.21
N VAL A 7 14.10 -11.10 7.89
CA VAL A 7 13.87 -9.84 7.14
C VAL A 7 12.51 -9.24 7.49
N ALA A 8 11.47 -10.07 7.62
CA ALA A 8 10.15 -9.60 8.02
C ALA A 8 10.17 -8.97 9.42
N ARG A 9 10.80 -9.66 10.40
CA ARG A 9 10.96 -9.13 11.75
C ARG A 9 11.76 -7.83 11.75
N ALA A 10 12.85 -7.76 11.00
CA ALA A 10 13.64 -6.54 10.87
C ALA A 10 12.81 -5.37 10.29
N THR A 11 12.00 -5.65 9.27
CA THR A 11 11.08 -4.66 8.68
C THR A 11 10.10 -4.15 9.73
N VAL A 12 9.41 -5.04 10.45
CA VAL A 12 8.45 -4.65 11.51
C VAL A 12 9.12 -3.85 12.61
N VAL A 13 10.30 -4.27 13.06
CA VAL A 13 11.04 -3.55 14.12
C VAL A 13 11.44 -2.14 13.66
N ASP A 14 11.89 -1.97 12.42
CA ASP A 14 12.21 -0.63 11.89
C ASP A 14 10.95 0.26 11.84
N LEU A 15 9.83 -0.29 11.40
CA LEU A 15 8.55 0.44 11.38
C LEU A 15 8.11 0.87 12.78
N LEU A 16 8.11 -0.05 13.74
CA LEU A 16 7.68 0.23 15.12
C LEU A 16 8.62 1.17 15.87
N ARG A 17 9.90 1.25 15.48
CA ARG A 17 10.83 2.24 16.03
C ARG A 17 10.48 3.67 15.58
N ARG A 18 9.84 3.84 14.43
CA ARG A 18 9.39 5.14 13.90
C ARG A 18 8.03 5.52 14.49
N ARG A 19 7.99 5.73 15.81
CA ARG A 19 6.76 5.99 16.59
C ARG A 19 5.89 7.11 15.99
N THR A 20 6.50 8.22 15.60
CA THR A 20 5.78 9.35 14.98
C THR A 20 5.10 8.93 13.68
N VAL A 21 5.77 8.14 12.85
CA VAL A 21 5.18 7.64 11.60
C VAL A 21 4.02 6.71 11.91
N VAL A 22 4.18 5.76 12.84
CA VAL A 22 3.09 4.85 13.23
C VAL A 22 1.87 5.63 13.76
N VAL A 23 2.09 6.63 14.60
CA VAL A 23 1.01 7.49 15.11
C VAL A 23 0.32 8.22 13.96
N LEU A 24 1.08 8.84 13.05
CA LEU A 24 0.49 9.52 11.88
C LEU A 24 -0.26 8.57 10.95
N MET A 25 0.24 7.34 10.78
CA MET A 25 -0.43 6.30 9.99
C MET A 25 -1.78 5.92 10.58
N VAL A 26 -1.93 6.01 11.91
CA VAL A 26 -3.21 5.81 12.61
C VAL A 26 -4.09 7.06 12.51
N LEU A 27 -3.52 8.24 12.76
CA LEU A 27 -4.27 9.50 12.87
C LEU A 27 -4.80 10.00 11.52
N VAL A 28 -4.03 9.92 10.44
CA VAL A 28 -4.43 10.50 9.14
C VAL A 28 -5.72 9.87 8.60
N PRO A 29 -5.87 8.53 8.53
CA PRO A 29 -7.12 7.94 8.09
C PRO A 29 -8.30 8.24 9.03
N LEU A 30 -8.06 8.30 10.34
CA LEU A 30 -9.09 8.70 11.31
C LEU A 30 -9.53 10.14 11.13
N ALA A 31 -8.59 11.05 10.88
CA ALA A 31 -8.90 12.46 10.63
C ALA A 31 -9.74 12.60 9.36
N PHE A 32 -9.43 11.85 8.31
CA PHE A 32 -10.21 11.84 7.07
C PHE A 32 -11.62 11.28 7.28
N TYR A 33 -11.74 10.22 8.10
CA TYR A 33 -13.02 9.67 8.50
C TYR A 33 -13.86 10.68 9.29
N ALA A 34 -13.26 11.31 10.30
CA ALA A 34 -13.92 12.28 11.17
C ALA A 34 -14.32 13.56 10.41
N ALA A 35 -13.50 14.03 9.46
CA ALA A 35 -13.75 15.24 8.70
C ALA A 35 -14.97 15.15 7.77
N ARG A 36 -15.41 13.93 7.43
CA ARG A 36 -16.61 13.68 6.61
C ARG A 36 -17.65 12.86 7.36
N HIS A 37 -17.63 12.87 8.69
CA HIS A 37 -18.55 12.09 9.53
C HIS A 37 -20.03 12.50 9.33
N ASP A 38 -20.27 13.72 8.86
CA ASP A 38 -21.59 14.20 8.42
C ASP A 38 -22.18 13.40 7.23
N LEU A 39 -21.33 12.76 6.42
CA LEU A 39 -21.73 12.02 5.23
C LEU A 39 -21.28 10.56 5.34
N GLU A 40 -22.20 9.68 5.73
CA GLU A 40 -21.95 8.26 6.00
C GLU A 40 -21.09 7.58 4.93
N GLY A 41 -21.55 7.59 3.68
CA GLY A 41 -20.84 6.96 2.58
C GLY A 41 -19.49 7.59 2.27
N GLN A 42 -19.38 8.90 2.45
CA GLN A 42 -18.16 9.64 2.12
C GLN A 42 -17.07 9.44 3.19
N SER A 43 -17.45 9.36 4.47
CA SER A 43 -16.53 9.09 5.58
C SER A 43 -15.73 7.80 5.35
N ILE A 44 -16.40 6.71 4.98
CA ILE A 44 -15.80 5.39 4.75
C ILE A 44 -14.86 5.44 3.54
N ARG A 45 -15.26 6.13 2.46
CA ARG A 45 -14.41 6.31 1.27
C ARG A 45 -13.14 7.11 1.58
N PHE A 46 -13.27 8.17 2.38
CA PHE A 46 -12.15 9.00 2.82
C PHE A 46 -11.21 8.23 3.76
N LEU A 47 -11.74 7.40 4.66
CA LEU A 47 -10.95 6.51 5.51
C LEU A 47 -10.12 5.54 4.68
N ALA A 48 -10.75 4.85 3.72
CA ALA A 48 -10.06 3.90 2.86
C ALA A 48 -8.96 4.58 2.01
N MET A 49 -9.22 5.80 1.54
CA MET A 49 -8.23 6.60 0.82
C MET A 49 -7.06 7.05 1.70
N GLY A 50 -7.34 7.50 2.93
CA GLY A 50 -6.32 7.80 3.92
C GLY A 50 -5.45 6.58 4.22
N LEU A 51 -6.07 5.41 4.42
CA LEU A 51 -5.37 4.15 4.64
C LEU A 51 -4.49 3.77 3.44
N ALA A 52 -5.01 3.90 2.22
CA ALA A 52 -4.29 3.62 0.99
C ALA A 52 -3.02 4.48 0.86
N TRP A 53 -3.14 5.79 1.12
CA TRP A 53 -2.00 6.71 1.11
C TRP A 53 -0.97 6.35 2.20
N SER A 54 -1.45 6.12 3.42
CA SER A 54 -0.62 5.76 4.57
C SER A 54 0.19 4.49 4.30
N LEU A 55 -0.48 3.39 3.93
CA LEU A 55 0.18 2.10 3.68
C LEU A 55 1.13 2.16 2.48
N SER A 56 0.79 2.90 1.43
CA SER A 56 1.70 3.08 0.29
C SER A 56 2.95 3.85 0.69
N THR A 57 2.80 4.89 1.51
CA THR A 57 3.94 5.68 2.00
C THR A 57 4.84 4.85 2.91
N LEU A 58 4.25 4.07 3.81
CA LEU A 58 4.94 3.12 4.67
C LEU A 58 5.75 2.09 3.85
N ALA A 59 5.11 1.50 2.83
CA ALA A 59 5.75 0.54 1.95
C ALA A 59 6.87 1.18 1.12
N ALA A 60 6.70 2.43 0.68
CA ALA A 60 7.74 3.18 -0.01
C ALA A 60 8.96 3.42 0.91
N PHE A 61 8.74 3.87 2.14
CA PHE A 61 9.84 4.09 3.09
C PHE A 61 10.56 2.80 3.47
N ALA A 62 9.83 1.70 3.69
CA ALA A 62 10.43 0.39 3.90
C ALA A 62 11.20 -0.11 2.67
N GLY A 63 10.72 0.23 1.47
CA GLY A 63 11.39 -0.02 0.20
C GLY A 63 12.72 0.71 0.10
N LEU A 64 12.73 2.02 0.40
CA LEU A 64 13.92 2.87 0.38
C LEU A 64 14.97 2.40 1.40
N ALA A 65 14.58 2.20 2.65
CA ALA A 65 15.47 1.67 3.70
C ALA A 65 16.06 0.30 3.28
N GLY A 66 15.25 -0.51 2.61
CA GLY A 66 15.70 -1.77 2.03
C GLY A 66 16.79 -1.61 0.97
N GLN A 67 16.73 -0.60 0.11
CA GLN A 67 17.73 -0.41 -0.96
C GLN A 67 19.13 -0.13 -0.42
N GLU A 68 19.23 0.47 0.76
CA GLU A 68 20.51 0.77 1.41
C GLU A 68 21.16 -0.49 2.03
N ILE A 69 20.33 -1.39 2.57
CA ILE A 69 20.81 -2.54 3.36
C ILE A 69 20.88 -3.83 2.51
N ASP A 70 19.97 -4.00 1.55
CA ASP A 70 19.83 -5.22 0.74
C ASP A 70 21.15 -5.68 0.07
N PRO A 71 22.01 -4.80 -0.50
CA PRO A 71 23.28 -5.22 -1.07
C PRO A 71 24.21 -5.90 -0.06
N ARG A 72 24.24 -5.41 1.18
CA ARG A 72 25.08 -5.98 2.25
C ARG A 72 24.56 -7.36 2.68
N LEU A 73 23.24 -7.50 2.82
CA LEU A 73 22.62 -8.79 3.15
C LEU A 73 22.84 -9.83 2.05
N ARG A 74 22.89 -9.41 0.79
CA ARG A 74 23.22 -10.31 -0.32
C ARG A 74 24.65 -10.83 -0.27
N LEU A 75 25.62 -10.02 0.18
CA LEU A 75 26.99 -10.49 0.42
C LEU A 75 27.04 -11.52 1.56
N SER A 76 26.12 -11.43 2.52
CA SER A 76 25.92 -12.43 3.57
C SER A 76 25.08 -13.64 3.14
N GLY A 77 24.78 -13.79 1.84
CA GLY A 77 24.13 -14.97 1.26
C GLY A 77 22.60 -14.91 1.15
N PHE A 78 21.94 -13.78 1.45
CA PHE A 78 20.49 -13.64 1.26
C PHE A 78 20.11 -13.53 -0.23
N GLY A 79 19.05 -14.22 -0.63
CA GLY A 79 18.48 -14.12 -1.97
C GLY A 79 17.60 -12.87 -2.15
N ALA A 80 17.53 -12.33 -3.37
CA ALA A 80 16.67 -11.17 -3.67
C ALA A 80 15.18 -11.46 -3.42
N GLY A 81 14.74 -12.68 -3.73
CA GLY A 81 13.37 -13.14 -3.44
C GLY A 81 13.10 -13.24 -1.93
N GLU A 82 14.08 -13.69 -1.14
CA GLU A 82 13.95 -13.77 0.32
C GLU A 82 13.81 -12.38 0.96
N LEU A 83 14.59 -11.41 0.46
CA LEU A 83 14.54 -10.01 0.92
C LEU A 83 13.19 -9.37 0.60
N LEU A 84 12.70 -9.54 -0.64
CA LEU A 84 11.40 -8.99 -1.04
C LEU A 84 10.24 -9.68 -0.32
N ALA A 85 10.23 -11.01 -0.26
CA ALA A 85 9.20 -11.78 0.42
C ALA A 85 9.15 -11.44 1.92
N GLY A 86 10.32 -11.33 2.57
CA GLY A 86 10.41 -10.92 3.96
C GLY A 86 9.85 -9.51 4.18
N ARG A 87 10.17 -8.57 3.29
CA ARG A 87 9.66 -7.19 3.38
C ARG A 87 8.15 -7.12 3.20
N VAL A 88 7.60 -7.81 2.19
CA VAL A 88 6.16 -7.88 1.97
C VAL A 88 5.48 -8.53 3.17
N LEU A 89 6.01 -9.64 3.69
CA LEU A 89 5.45 -10.29 4.88
C LEU A 89 5.46 -9.36 6.11
N GLY A 90 6.56 -8.63 6.33
CA GLY A 90 6.68 -7.67 7.41
C GLY A 90 5.68 -6.53 7.28
N LEU A 91 5.56 -5.94 6.09
CA LEU A 91 4.58 -4.90 5.80
C LEU A 91 3.15 -5.40 5.99
N SER A 92 2.80 -6.57 5.46
CA SER A 92 1.46 -7.18 5.61
C SER A 92 1.13 -7.47 7.07
N SER A 93 2.09 -7.92 7.87
CA SER A 93 1.89 -8.20 9.30
C SER A 93 1.55 -6.96 10.12
N PHE A 94 1.91 -5.76 9.64
CA PHE A 94 1.53 -4.49 10.25
C PHE A 94 0.24 -3.92 9.62
N ALA A 95 0.14 -3.98 8.29
CA ALA A 95 -0.96 -3.38 7.53
C ALA A 95 -2.31 -4.09 7.76
N LEU A 96 -2.33 -5.41 7.87
CA LEU A 96 -3.57 -6.17 8.07
C LEU A 96 -4.21 -5.90 9.44
N PRO A 97 -3.48 -5.92 10.59
CA PRO A 97 -4.05 -5.50 11.87
C PRO A 97 -4.56 -4.05 11.85
N LEU A 98 -3.83 -3.14 11.20
CA LEU A 98 -4.26 -1.75 11.08
C LEU A 98 -5.56 -1.62 10.26
N ALA A 99 -5.68 -2.34 9.15
CA ALA A 99 -6.93 -2.41 8.38
C ALA A 99 -8.07 -3.03 9.20
N GLY A 100 -7.79 -4.06 10.00
CA GLY A 100 -8.76 -4.66 10.93
C GLY A 100 -9.23 -3.70 12.01
N LEU A 101 -8.34 -2.87 12.55
CA LEU A 101 -8.68 -1.81 13.49
C LEU A 101 -9.65 -0.80 12.85
N TYR A 102 -9.37 -0.36 11.62
CA TYR A 102 -10.26 0.54 10.90
C TYR A 102 -11.60 -0.08 10.54
N ALA A 103 -11.61 -1.37 10.17
CA ALA A 103 -12.84 -2.11 9.98
C ALA A 103 -13.68 -2.10 11.27
N ALA A 104 -13.07 -2.40 12.43
CA ALA A 104 -13.77 -2.39 13.71
C ALA A 104 -14.36 -1.01 14.02
N VAL A 105 -13.63 0.08 13.77
CA VAL A 105 -14.13 1.45 13.94
C VAL A 105 -15.39 1.68 13.10
N VAL A 106 -15.36 1.36 11.80
CA VAL A 106 -16.51 1.55 10.90
C VAL A 106 -17.69 0.66 11.28
N LEU A 107 -17.44 -0.60 11.64
CA LEU A 107 -18.48 -1.55 12.00
C LEU A 107 -19.20 -1.17 13.30
N VAL A 108 -18.47 -0.60 14.27
CA VAL A 108 -19.05 -0.11 15.53
C VAL A 108 -19.81 1.19 15.32
N ASP A 109 -19.23 2.13 14.57
CA ASP A 109 -19.78 3.48 14.37
C ASP A 109 -21.00 3.51 13.43
N ARG A 110 -20.96 2.75 12.32
CA ARG A 110 -21.99 2.84 11.25
C ARG A 110 -22.85 1.61 11.06
N ARG A 111 -22.38 0.43 11.48
CA ARG A 111 -23.09 -0.86 11.33
C ARG A 111 -23.68 -1.07 9.92
N PRO A 112 -22.87 -0.96 8.85
CA PRO A 112 -23.37 -1.09 7.48
C PRO A 112 -23.97 -2.49 7.24
N GLU A 113 -25.08 -2.55 6.50
CA GLU A 113 -25.75 -3.82 6.16
C GLU A 113 -24.78 -4.80 5.48
N ARG A 114 -23.99 -4.28 4.54
CA ARG A 114 -22.99 -5.05 3.76
C ARG A 114 -21.61 -5.03 4.43
N TRP A 115 -21.53 -5.37 5.72
CA TRP A 115 -20.27 -5.36 6.50
C TRP A 115 -19.10 -6.09 5.84
N ALA A 116 -19.36 -7.18 5.12
CA ALA A 116 -18.33 -7.93 4.38
C ALA A 116 -17.63 -7.08 3.31
N GLY A 117 -18.33 -6.11 2.74
CA GLY A 117 -17.78 -5.15 1.78
C GLY A 117 -16.74 -4.22 2.38
N ILE A 118 -16.88 -3.85 3.66
CA ILE A 118 -15.87 -3.06 4.39
C ILE A 118 -14.58 -3.87 4.55
N LEU A 119 -14.69 -5.12 5.00
CA LEU A 119 -13.54 -6.01 5.14
C LEU A 119 -12.83 -6.22 3.80
N LEU A 120 -13.62 -6.44 2.74
CA LEU A 120 -13.08 -6.61 1.39
C LEU A 120 -12.38 -5.33 0.92
N ALA A 121 -13.01 -4.16 1.05
CA ALA A 121 -12.44 -2.89 0.61
C ALA A 121 -11.10 -2.60 1.32
N LEU A 122 -11.05 -2.75 2.65
CA LEU A 122 -9.84 -2.50 3.42
C LEU A 122 -8.76 -3.57 3.17
N GLY A 123 -9.16 -4.83 2.94
CA GLY A 123 -8.24 -5.88 2.50
C GLY A 123 -7.62 -5.61 1.13
N LEU A 124 -8.43 -5.15 0.16
CA LEU A 124 -7.94 -4.73 -1.16
C LEU A 124 -7.03 -3.50 -1.06
N THR A 125 -7.34 -2.55 -0.16
CA THR A 125 -6.47 -1.42 0.13
C THR A 125 -5.08 -1.90 0.55
N VAL A 126 -4.98 -2.86 1.47
CA VAL A 126 -3.69 -3.45 1.86
C VAL A 126 -3.00 -4.13 0.68
N ALA A 127 -3.73 -4.98 -0.04
CA ALA A 127 -3.19 -5.76 -1.16
C ALA A 127 -2.58 -4.88 -2.25
N VAL A 128 -3.21 -3.75 -2.55
CA VAL A 128 -2.76 -2.81 -3.59
C VAL A 128 -1.74 -1.79 -3.06
N ALA A 129 -1.94 -1.24 -1.86
CA ALA A 129 -1.08 -0.16 -1.35
C ALA A 129 0.37 -0.60 -1.16
N LEU A 130 0.60 -1.82 -0.67
CA LEU A 130 1.95 -2.33 -0.45
C LEU A 130 2.78 -2.39 -1.74
N PRO A 131 2.33 -3.03 -2.84
CA PRO A 131 3.08 -3.03 -4.08
C PRO A 131 3.14 -1.63 -4.73
N VAL A 132 2.12 -0.78 -4.61
CA VAL A 132 2.20 0.63 -5.07
C VAL A 132 3.40 1.32 -4.42
N GLY A 133 3.49 1.28 -3.09
CA GLY A 133 4.59 1.90 -2.35
C GLY A 133 5.96 1.33 -2.73
N LEU A 134 6.06 0.01 -2.87
CA LEU A 134 7.32 -0.64 -3.26
C LEU A 134 7.76 -0.30 -4.68
N VAL A 135 6.83 -0.15 -5.63
CA VAL A 135 7.11 0.35 -6.99
C VAL A 135 7.60 1.79 -6.91
N VAL A 136 6.90 2.66 -6.18
CA VAL A 136 7.29 4.07 -6.02
C VAL A 136 8.70 4.18 -5.45
N ALA A 137 9.03 3.42 -4.40
CA ALA A 137 10.40 3.40 -3.87
C ALA A 137 11.43 2.88 -4.88
N ALA A 138 11.06 1.92 -5.72
CA ALA A 138 11.96 1.38 -6.73
C ALA A 138 12.24 2.41 -7.86
N LEU A 139 11.27 3.27 -8.16
CA LEU A 139 11.37 4.34 -9.16
C LEU A 139 12.06 5.59 -8.60
N LEU A 140 11.59 6.05 -7.44
CA LEU A 140 12.03 7.27 -6.77
C LEU A 140 12.92 6.87 -5.60
N ARG A 141 14.18 7.32 -5.63
CA ARG A 141 15.17 6.99 -4.59
C ARG A 141 15.17 7.99 -3.42
N ARG A 142 14.17 8.85 -3.35
CA ARG A 142 14.05 9.89 -2.31
C ARG A 142 12.72 9.80 -1.57
N PRO A 143 12.72 9.91 -0.22
CA PRO A 143 11.50 9.83 0.57
C PRO A 143 10.47 10.91 0.23
N LEU A 144 10.91 12.16 0.05
CA LEU A 144 10.02 13.29 -0.23
C LEU A 144 9.34 13.13 -1.60
N GLU A 145 10.09 12.82 -2.64
CA GLU A 145 9.57 12.58 -4.00
C GLU A 145 8.53 11.44 -3.99
N SER A 146 8.82 10.37 -3.24
CA SER A 146 7.90 9.24 -3.07
C SER A 146 6.59 9.67 -2.43
N ALA A 147 6.65 10.42 -1.33
CA ALA A 147 5.47 10.89 -0.63
C ALA A 147 4.63 11.85 -1.50
N MET A 148 5.28 12.76 -2.24
CA MET A 148 4.59 13.69 -3.16
C MET A 148 3.91 12.95 -4.30
N LEU A 149 4.56 11.96 -4.92
CA LEU A 149 3.93 11.17 -5.98
C LEU A 149 2.71 10.40 -5.45
N LEU A 150 2.82 9.79 -4.27
CA LEU A 150 1.71 9.09 -3.63
C LEU A 150 0.57 10.03 -3.27
N LEU A 151 0.88 11.26 -2.85
CA LEU A 151 -0.11 12.30 -2.61
C LEU A 151 -0.86 12.69 -3.90
N VAL A 152 -0.14 12.84 -5.02
CA VAL A 152 -0.76 13.10 -6.33
C VAL A 152 -1.69 11.97 -6.75
N VAL A 153 -1.24 10.71 -6.64
CA VAL A 153 -2.07 9.54 -6.97
C VAL A 153 -3.32 9.48 -6.09
N ALA A 154 -3.16 9.71 -4.78
CA ALA A 154 -4.27 9.78 -3.84
C ALA A 154 -5.25 10.90 -4.19
N GLY A 155 -4.75 12.11 -4.44
CA GLY A 155 -5.56 13.27 -4.81
C GLY A 155 -6.34 13.05 -6.12
N LEU A 156 -5.70 12.49 -7.16
CA LEU A 156 -6.37 12.14 -8.41
C LEU A 156 -7.48 11.11 -8.19
N GLN A 157 -7.28 10.13 -7.31
CA GLN A 157 -8.31 9.14 -6.97
C GLN A 157 -9.57 9.79 -6.38
N MET A 158 -9.41 10.91 -5.66
CA MET A 158 -10.51 11.67 -5.07
C MET A 158 -11.15 12.67 -6.03
N LEU A 159 -10.36 13.24 -6.95
CA LEU A 159 -10.80 14.34 -7.81
C LEU A 159 -11.41 13.87 -9.13
N LEU A 160 -10.95 12.74 -9.67
CA LEU A 160 -11.47 12.26 -10.96
C LEU A 160 -12.93 11.83 -10.86
N ASP A 161 -13.73 12.25 -11.84
CA ASP A 161 -15.12 11.86 -11.98
C ASP A 161 -15.27 10.33 -11.93
N PRO A 162 -16.00 9.78 -10.95
CA PRO A 162 -16.16 8.34 -10.82
C PRO A 162 -16.89 7.68 -11.99
N ALA A 163 -17.72 8.42 -12.74
CA ALA A 163 -18.45 7.90 -13.89
C ALA A 163 -17.58 7.73 -15.15
N GLY A 164 -16.46 8.48 -15.24
CA GLY A 164 -15.54 8.41 -16.35
C GLY A 164 -14.67 7.14 -16.37
N ASP A 165 -13.96 6.93 -17.49
CA ASP A 165 -13.03 5.82 -17.65
C ASP A 165 -11.65 6.08 -17.01
N ALA A 166 -11.23 7.34 -16.90
CA ALA A 166 -9.91 7.73 -16.40
C ALA A 166 -9.55 7.17 -15.00
N PRO A 167 -10.47 7.15 -14.00
CA PRO A 167 -10.17 6.58 -12.70
C PRO A 167 -9.77 5.10 -12.73
N ARG A 168 -10.17 4.34 -13.75
CA ARG A 168 -9.86 2.90 -13.86
C ARG A 168 -8.35 2.65 -14.00
N ALA A 169 -7.61 3.64 -14.48
CA ALA A 169 -6.15 3.57 -14.57
C ALA A 169 -5.46 3.71 -13.21
N LEU A 170 -6.15 4.24 -12.19
CA LEU A 170 -5.58 4.45 -10.87
C LEU A 170 -5.59 3.16 -10.03
N PRO A 171 -4.58 2.95 -9.16
CA PRO A 171 -4.42 1.69 -8.45
C PRO A 171 -5.58 1.39 -7.48
N PHE A 172 -6.20 2.40 -6.88
CA PHE A 172 -7.24 2.20 -5.85
C PHE A 172 -8.67 2.25 -6.39
N TRP A 173 -8.85 2.17 -7.72
CA TRP A 173 -10.19 2.07 -8.32
C TRP A 173 -10.99 0.87 -7.82
N SER A 174 -10.34 -0.28 -7.64
CA SER A 174 -10.92 -1.48 -7.06
C SER A 174 -11.55 -1.23 -5.69
N VAL A 175 -10.85 -0.55 -4.79
CA VAL A 175 -11.35 -0.19 -3.46
C VAL A 175 -12.60 0.67 -3.58
N ARG A 176 -12.59 1.65 -4.48
CA ARG A 176 -13.73 2.53 -4.74
C ARG A 176 -14.96 1.76 -5.21
N GLU A 177 -14.81 0.86 -6.19
CA GLU A 177 -15.93 0.04 -6.70
C GLU A 177 -16.55 -0.83 -5.61
N VAL A 178 -15.74 -1.45 -4.74
CA VAL A 178 -16.27 -2.22 -3.59
C VAL A 178 -17.03 -1.31 -2.64
N LEU A 179 -16.52 -0.12 -2.36
CA LEU A 179 -17.21 0.82 -1.46
C LEU A 179 -18.49 1.36 -2.06
N THR A 180 -18.56 1.60 -3.38
CA THR A 180 -19.82 1.91 -4.08
C THR A 180 -20.83 0.78 -3.92
N TRP A 181 -20.42 -0.46 -4.10
CA TRP A 181 -21.29 -1.61 -3.83
C TRP A 181 -21.73 -1.72 -2.37
N THR A 182 -20.83 -1.40 -1.43
CA THR A 182 -21.07 -1.55 0.01
C THR A 182 -22.01 -0.48 0.54
N VAL A 183 -21.82 0.76 0.10
CA VAL A 183 -22.50 1.96 0.60
C VAL A 183 -23.77 2.25 -0.21
N ASP A 184 -23.71 2.19 -1.54
CA ASP A 184 -24.79 2.63 -2.41
C ASP A 184 -25.72 1.47 -2.82
N GLY A 185 -25.45 0.25 -2.36
CA GLY A 185 -26.34 -0.88 -2.54
C GLY A 185 -26.39 -1.47 -3.97
N THR A 186 -25.39 -1.18 -4.82
CA THR A 186 -25.39 -1.58 -6.24
C THR A 186 -25.31 -3.10 -6.49
N ASP A 187 -25.34 -3.51 -7.76
CA ASP A 187 -25.28 -4.91 -8.18
C ASP A 187 -23.91 -5.58 -7.96
N GLY A 188 -23.89 -6.91 -7.89
CA GLY A 188 -22.67 -7.70 -7.66
C GLY A 188 -21.59 -7.56 -8.75
N GLY A 189 -21.90 -6.99 -9.91
CA GLY A 189 -20.94 -6.71 -10.97
C GLY A 189 -19.83 -5.74 -10.53
N TYR A 190 -20.13 -4.82 -9.60
CA TYR A 190 -19.13 -3.93 -9.00
C TYR A 190 -18.02 -4.68 -8.27
N VAL A 191 -18.39 -5.68 -7.45
CA VAL A 191 -17.42 -6.51 -6.72
C VAL A 191 -16.54 -7.30 -7.70
N ARG A 192 -17.14 -7.90 -8.73
CA ARG A 192 -16.38 -8.66 -9.75
C ARG A 192 -15.36 -7.77 -10.47
N ARG A 193 -15.77 -6.58 -10.92
CA ARG A 193 -14.86 -5.62 -11.58
C ARG A 193 -13.75 -5.16 -10.64
N ALA A 194 -14.08 -4.88 -9.39
CA ALA A 194 -13.10 -4.50 -8.37
C ALA A 194 -12.04 -5.58 -8.15
N LEU A 195 -12.46 -6.84 -8.01
CA LEU A 195 -11.55 -7.97 -7.80
C LEU A 195 -10.64 -8.19 -9.01
N LEU A 196 -11.18 -8.10 -10.23
CA LEU A 196 -10.40 -8.20 -11.47
C LEU A 196 -9.35 -7.08 -11.54
N HIS A 197 -9.76 -5.84 -11.30
CA HIS A 197 -8.85 -4.70 -11.30
C HIS A 197 -7.76 -4.84 -10.23
N ALA A 198 -8.12 -5.22 -9.00
CA ALA A 198 -7.16 -5.42 -7.91
C ALA A 198 -6.17 -6.54 -8.24
N ALA A 199 -6.63 -7.67 -8.79
CA ALA A 199 -5.77 -8.77 -9.18
C ALA A 199 -4.75 -8.32 -10.25
N VAL A 200 -5.22 -7.62 -11.29
CA VAL A 200 -4.34 -7.05 -12.33
C VAL A 200 -3.35 -6.06 -11.74
N ALA A 201 -3.81 -5.12 -10.90
CA ALA A 201 -2.96 -4.12 -10.27
C ALA A 201 -1.87 -4.76 -9.41
N VAL A 202 -2.21 -5.73 -8.56
CA VAL A 202 -1.26 -6.45 -7.70
C VAL A 202 -0.22 -7.21 -8.53
N VAL A 203 -0.64 -7.90 -9.58
CA VAL A 203 0.27 -8.64 -10.46
C VAL A 203 1.23 -7.69 -11.19
N VAL A 204 0.71 -6.62 -11.80
CA VAL A 204 1.52 -5.66 -12.55
C VAL A 204 2.50 -4.93 -11.63
N LEU A 205 2.04 -4.43 -10.48
CA LEU A 205 2.88 -3.69 -9.54
C LEU A 205 3.89 -4.61 -8.82
N GLY A 206 3.46 -5.82 -8.44
CA GLY A 206 4.32 -6.84 -7.85
C GLY A 206 5.42 -7.27 -8.82
N GLY A 207 5.06 -7.58 -10.07
CA GLY A 207 6.00 -7.89 -11.14
C GLY A 207 6.98 -6.74 -11.40
N THR A 208 6.48 -5.50 -11.45
CA THR A 208 7.32 -4.30 -11.60
C THR A 208 8.32 -4.15 -10.46
N THR A 209 7.88 -4.39 -9.22
CA THR A 209 8.76 -4.37 -8.04
C THR A 209 9.86 -5.41 -8.14
N VAL A 210 9.51 -6.66 -8.49
CA VAL A 210 10.47 -7.75 -8.67
C VAL A 210 11.50 -7.40 -9.75
N LEU A 211 11.03 -6.92 -10.90
CA LEU A 211 11.89 -6.54 -12.03
C LEU A 211 12.82 -5.37 -11.67
N ALA A 212 12.29 -4.34 -11.03
CA ALA A 212 13.07 -3.17 -10.63
C ALA A 212 14.16 -3.56 -9.62
N ARG A 213 13.84 -4.41 -8.64
CA ARG A 213 14.81 -4.95 -7.67
C ARG A 213 15.84 -5.85 -8.31
N ALA A 214 15.44 -6.73 -9.21
CA ALA A 214 16.37 -7.59 -9.94
C ALA A 214 17.38 -6.74 -10.75
N ARG A 215 16.91 -5.66 -11.39
CA ARG A 215 17.77 -4.73 -12.14
C ARG A 215 18.68 -3.92 -11.23
N SER A 216 18.17 -3.36 -10.12
CA SER A 216 18.97 -2.53 -9.21
C SER A 216 20.15 -3.30 -8.61
N LEU A 217 19.94 -4.60 -8.33
CA LEU A 217 20.97 -5.46 -7.75
C LEU A 217 21.97 -6.01 -8.78
N ARG A 218 21.67 -5.92 -10.09
CA ARG A 218 22.59 -6.29 -11.17
C ARG A 218 23.52 -5.15 -11.58
N ARG A 219 23.06 -3.90 -11.45
CA ARG A 219 23.88 -2.72 -11.75
C ARG A 219 24.99 -2.60 -10.69
N ARG A 220 26.24 -2.87 -11.07
CA ARG A 220 27.46 -2.68 -10.24
C ARG A 220 27.98 -1.25 -10.42
N PRO A 221 27.70 -0.29 -9.52
CA PRO A 221 28.14 1.10 -9.72
C PRO A 221 29.66 1.23 -9.57
N HIS A 222 30.28 0.33 -8.80
CA HIS A 222 31.72 0.30 -8.50
C HIS A 222 32.61 -0.03 -9.70
N LEU A 223 32.07 -0.47 -10.84
CA LEU A 223 32.83 -0.69 -12.08
C LEU A 223 32.89 0.57 -12.98
N ARG A 224 32.30 1.70 -12.56
CA ARG A 224 32.31 2.95 -13.34
C ARG A 224 33.41 3.94 -12.95
N HIS A 225 34.18 3.67 -11.89
CA HIS A 225 35.23 4.57 -11.40
C HIS A 225 36.66 4.10 -11.70
N SER A 226 36.84 3.14 -12.60
CA SER A 226 38.16 2.61 -12.99
C SER A 226 38.52 2.87 -14.45
N VAL A 227 37.94 3.90 -15.07
CA VAL A 227 38.32 4.38 -16.40
C VAL A 227 38.43 5.91 -16.34
N VAL A 228 39.47 6.41 -15.69
CA VAL A 228 40.15 7.68 -15.99
C VAL A 228 41.63 7.47 -15.69
#